data_AF-W9RA61-F1
#
_entry.id   AF-W9RA61-F1
#
_cell.length_a   1.000
_cell.length_b   1.000
_cell.length_c   1.000
_cell.angle_alpha   90.00
_cell.angle_beta   90.00
_cell.angle_gamma   90.00
#
_symmetry.space_group_name_H-M   'P 1'
#
loop_
_entity.id
_entity.type
_entity.pdbx_description
1 polymer ?
#
loop_
_entity_poly.entity_id
_entity_poly.type
_entity_poly.pdbx_seq_one_letter_code
_entity_poly.pdbx_strand_id
1 'polypeptide(L)'
;MLACFVRDGQIGVAEKMFDEMPERDVVSWSTMVTGYVQNGCLEAVLDCFRAVTKAGLRLNVAILVSVLSISAQLGLLDCGSLVHSLVYSINFPITSSLGMSLIDMYLKCGCIEESKLLFDSMRWKDVWTWNVMICFLAAHGLAKEVLKLFEKFVDKGFAPASVTFVGVLSAYSRAGLIIEGRHYF
;
A
#
# COMPACT_ATOMS: atom_id res chain seq x y z
N MET A 1 -14.43 6.49 23.47
CA MET A 1 -14.87 7.89 23.34
C MET A 1 -14.17 8.57 22.16
N LEU A 2 -12.83 8.60 22.11
CA LEU A 2 -12.07 9.09 20.95
C LEU A 2 -12.52 8.47 19.60
N ALA A 3 -12.61 7.12 19.56
CA ALA A 3 -13.03 6.40 18.36
C ALA A 3 -14.47 6.70 17.91
N CYS A 4 -15.36 7.11 18.83
CA CYS A 4 -16.72 7.49 18.48
C CYS A 4 -16.72 8.81 17.70
N PHE A 5 -15.99 9.82 18.19
CA PHE A 5 -15.88 11.11 17.52
C PHE A 5 -15.21 11.01 16.15
N VAL A 6 -14.18 10.17 16.03
CA VAL A 6 -13.55 9.87 14.74
C VAL A 6 -14.55 9.27 13.75
N ARG A 7 -15.31 8.25 14.17
CA ARG A 7 -16.29 7.57 13.31
C ARG A 7 -17.43 8.50 12.88
N ASP A 8 -17.80 9.44 13.74
CA ASP A 8 -18.87 10.41 13.47
C ASP A 8 -18.35 11.65 12.68
N GLY A 9 -17.10 11.62 12.20
CA GLY A 9 -16.49 12.70 11.40
C GLY A 9 -16.12 13.95 12.19
N GLN A 10 -16.25 13.93 13.53
CA GLN A 10 -15.95 15.06 14.40
C GLN A 10 -14.46 15.11 14.76
N ILE A 11 -13.60 15.20 13.73
CA ILE A 11 -12.15 15.07 13.90
C ILE A 11 -11.58 16.15 14.83
N GLY A 12 -12.06 17.40 14.73
CA GLY A 12 -11.58 18.48 15.61
C GLY A 12 -11.95 18.30 17.10
N VAL A 13 -13.02 17.56 17.40
CA VAL A 13 -13.37 17.19 18.79
C VAL A 13 -12.47 16.06 19.27
N ALA A 14 -12.22 15.08 18.40
CA ALA A 14 -11.28 14.00 18.68
C ALA A 14 -9.86 14.55 18.94
N GLU A 15 -9.41 15.56 18.19
CA GLU A 15 -8.12 16.24 18.39
C GLU A 15 -8.00 16.89 19.76
N LYS A 16 -8.98 17.70 20.16
CA LYS A 16 -8.98 18.32 21.49
C LYS A 16 -8.93 17.27 22.59
N MET A 17 -9.76 16.23 22.46
CA MET A 17 -9.78 15.14 23.43
C MET A 17 -8.44 14.40 23.48
N PHE A 18 -7.81 14.16 22.33
CA PHE A 18 -6.50 13.55 22.21
C PHE A 18 -5.41 14.41 22.85
N ASP A 19 -5.51 15.73 22.67
CA ASP A 19 -4.55 16.67 23.21
C ASP A 19 -4.57 16.78 24.73
N GLU A 20 -5.77 16.67 25.31
CA GLU A 20 -6.00 16.65 26.75
C GLU A 20 -5.63 15.31 27.42
N MET A 21 -5.29 14.27 26.66
CA MET A 21 -4.91 12.97 27.24
C MET A 21 -3.56 13.07 27.99
N PRO A 22 -3.51 12.77 29.30
CA PRO A 22 -2.27 12.83 30.07
C PRO A 22 -1.26 11.74 29.67
N GLU A 23 -1.76 10.57 29.25
CA GLU A 23 -0.96 9.51 28.64
C GLU A 23 -1.61 9.08 27.32
N ARG A 24 -0.80 9.03 26.25
CA ARG A 24 -1.23 8.60 24.92
C ARG A 24 -0.62 7.24 24.60
N ASP A 25 -1.47 6.25 24.38
CA ASP A 25 -1.05 4.89 24.07
C ASP A 25 -1.20 4.57 22.57
N VAL A 26 -0.80 3.37 22.17
CA VAL A 26 -0.87 2.93 20.76
C VAL A 26 -2.30 2.98 20.21
N VAL A 27 -3.31 2.76 21.07
CA VAL A 27 -4.71 2.76 20.67
C VAL A 27 -5.18 4.18 20.36
N SER A 28 -4.86 5.16 21.20
CA SER A 28 -5.24 6.55 20.94
C SER A 28 -4.57 7.12 19.70
N TRP A 29 -3.27 6.87 19.50
CA TRP A 29 -2.55 7.26 18.28
C TRP A 29 -3.13 6.61 17.02
N SER A 30 -3.37 5.29 17.06
CA SER A 30 -3.95 4.59 15.90
C SER A 30 -5.36 5.04 15.55
N THR A 31 -6.13 5.43 16.57
CA THR A 31 -7.48 5.98 16.38
C THR A 31 -7.42 7.33 15.68
N MET A 32 -6.52 8.23 16.09
CA MET A 32 -6.34 9.55 15.44
C MET A 32 -5.85 9.41 14.00
N VAL A 33 -4.81 8.60 13.75
CA VAL A 33 -4.31 8.35 12.38
C VAL A 33 -5.41 7.81 11.48
N THR A 34 -6.19 6.83 11.95
CA THR A 34 -7.32 6.28 11.19
C THR A 34 -8.35 7.37 10.88
N GLY A 35 -8.66 8.22 11.86
CA GLY A 35 -9.60 9.31 11.68
C GLY A 35 -9.13 10.36 10.69
N TYR A 36 -7.86 10.75 10.74
CA TYR A 36 -7.29 11.67 9.77
C TYR A 36 -7.31 11.11 8.36
N VAL A 37 -7.01 9.81 8.18
CA VAL A 37 -7.12 9.14 6.87
C VAL A 37 -8.55 9.20 6.35
N GLN A 38 -9.53 8.84 7.18
CA GLN A 38 -10.95 8.80 6.80
C GLN A 38 -11.51 10.18 6.44
N ASN A 39 -10.99 11.24 7.06
CA ASN A 39 -11.40 12.61 6.80
C ASN A 39 -10.52 13.34 5.77
N GLY A 40 -9.55 12.65 5.15
CA GLY A 40 -8.65 13.25 4.15
C GLY A 40 -7.69 14.29 4.73
N CYS A 41 -7.42 14.27 6.03
CA CYS A 41 -6.51 15.19 6.71
C CYS A 41 -5.05 14.69 6.59
N LEU A 42 -4.50 14.78 5.38
CA LEU A 42 -3.25 14.09 5.02
C LEU A 42 -2.01 14.64 5.76
N GLU A 43 -1.91 15.96 5.93
CA GLU A 43 -0.83 16.61 6.69
C GLU A 43 -0.84 16.15 8.17
N ALA A 44 -2.04 16.06 8.76
CA ALA A 44 -2.19 15.61 10.14
C ALA A 44 -1.73 14.16 10.31
N VAL A 45 -1.92 13.28 9.32
CA VAL A 45 -1.39 11.90 9.37
C VAL A 45 0.14 11.88 9.41
N LEU A 46 0.79 12.73 8.60
CA LEU A 46 2.25 12.80 8.55
C LEU A 46 2.84 13.35 9.85
N ASP A 47 2.24 14.40 10.40
CA ASP A 47 2.67 14.97 11.68
C ASP A 47 2.45 14.01 12.84
N CYS A 48 1.32 13.30 12.83
CA CYS A 48 1.01 12.24 13.78
C CYS A 48 2.05 11.11 13.70
N PHE A 49 2.41 10.66 12.50
CA PHE A 49 3.45 9.64 12.29
C PHE A 49 4.83 10.09 12.78
N ARG A 50 5.23 11.33 12.50
CA ARG A 50 6.48 11.94 13.01
C ARG A 50 6.50 12.02 14.54
N ALA A 51 5.36 12.32 15.16
CA ALA A 51 5.24 12.36 16.61
C ALA A 51 5.35 10.96 17.23
N VAL A 52 4.67 9.95 16.66
CA VAL A 52 4.73 8.55 17.14
C VAL A 52 6.15 7.99 17.06
N THR A 53 6.85 8.26 15.96
CA THR A 53 8.25 7.84 15.77
C THR A 53 9.20 8.52 16.75
N LYS A 54 9.06 9.83 17.00
CA LYS A 54 9.84 10.54 18.02
C LYS A 54 9.57 10.06 19.44
N ALA A 55 8.32 9.68 19.74
CA ALA A 55 7.93 9.17 21.05
C ALA A 55 8.40 7.73 21.34
N GLY A 56 9.03 7.05 20.36
CA GLY A 56 9.50 5.67 20.52
C GLY A 56 8.37 4.66 20.73
N LEU A 57 7.14 5.02 20.37
CA LEU A 57 5.97 4.19 20.61
C LEU A 57 5.91 3.02 19.63
N ARG A 58 5.34 1.90 20.09
CA ARG A 58 5.20 0.68 19.31
C ARG A 58 4.20 0.92 18.17
N LEU A 59 4.70 1.06 16.95
CA LEU A 59 3.87 1.20 15.75
C LEU A 59 3.02 -0.05 15.55
N ASN A 60 1.78 0.14 15.11
CA ASN A 60 0.92 -0.94 14.69
C ASN A 60 0.80 -0.97 13.16
N VAL A 61 0.39 -2.12 12.61
CA VAL A 61 0.24 -2.31 11.16
C VAL A 61 -0.73 -1.29 10.55
N ALA A 62 -1.79 -0.93 11.28
CA ALA A 62 -2.81 0.00 10.81
C ALA A 62 -2.21 1.39 10.50
N ILE A 63 -1.41 1.96 11.41
CA ILE A 63 -0.73 3.24 11.21
C ILE A 63 0.18 3.19 9.99
N LEU A 64 0.98 2.12 9.85
CA LEU A 64 1.92 1.96 8.73
C LEU A 64 1.18 1.89 7.39
N VAL A 65 0.13 1.07 7.30
CA VAL A 65 -0.72 0.94 6.11
C VAL A 65 -1.39 2.26 5.74
N SER A 66 -1.89 2.98 6.74
CA SER A 66 -2.51 4.30 6.55
C SER A 66 -1.54 5.33 5.97
N VAL A 67 -0.34 5.45 6.52
CA VAL A 67 0.70 6.37 6.03
C VAL A 67 1.15 5.99 4.63
N LEU A 68 1.31 4.70 4.34
CA LEU A 68 1.65 4.21 3.00
C LEU A 68 0.56 4.52 1.98
N SER A 69 -0.71 4.31 2.33
CA SER A 69 -1.84 4.63 1.47
C SER A 69 -1.87 6.11 1.08
N ILE A 70 -1.62 7.01 2.04
CA ILE A 70 -1.56 8.46 1.79
C ILE A 70 -0.34 8.82 0.94
N SER A 71 0.81 8.23 1.26
CA SER A 71 2.03 8.43 0.49
C SER A 71 1.82 8.02 -0.98
N ALA A 72 1.12 6.91 -1.20
CA ALA A 72 0.76 6.42 -2.53
C ALA A 72 -0.21 7.36 -3.26
N GLN A 73 -1.22 7.90 -2.58
CA GLN A 73 -2.19 8.84 -3.17
C GLN A 73 -1.57 10.19 -3.55
N LEU A 74 -0.61 10.67 -2.77
CA LEU A 74 0.06 11.96 -2.97
C LEU A 74 1.39 11.86 -3.74
N GLY A 75 1.84 10.65 -4.06
CA GLY A 75 3.15 10.44 -4.70
C GLY A 75 4.34 10.78 -3.79
N LEU A 76 4.18 10.73 -2.46
CA LEU A 76 5.21 11.08 -1.48
C LEU A 76 6.17 9.92 -1.22
N LEU A 77 7.09 9.69 -2.15
CA LEU A 77 8.08 8.61 -2.07
C LEU A 77 8.94 8.67 -0.80
N ASP A 78 9.37 9.87 -0.39
CA ASP A 78 10.20 10.06 0.81
C ASP A 78 9.49 9.56 2.07
N CYS A 79 8.18 9.83 2.20
CA CYS A 79 7.40 9.38 3.35
C CYS A 79 7.23 7.85 3.35
N GLY A 80 6.89 7.28 2.20
CA GLY A 80 6.72 5.83 2.09
C GLY A 80 8.04 5.06 2.29
N SER A 81 9.16 5.59 1.80
CA SER A 81 10.49 4.99 1.98
C SER A 81 10.98 5.07 3.42
N LEU A 82 10.63 6.13 4.16
CA LEU A 82 10.85 6.22 5.60
C LEU A 82 10.09 5.11 6.35
N VAL A 83 8.82 4.88 5.99
CA VAL A 83 8.03 3.78 6.57
C VAL A 83 8.68 2.43 6.26
N HIS A 84 9.10 2.18 5.02
CA HIS A 84 9.78 0.93 4.65
C HIS A 84 11.09 0.74 5.45
N SER A 85 11.93 1.78 5.51
CA SER A 85 13.19 1.76 6.25
C SER A 85 12.99 1.49 7.74
N LEU A 86 11.92 2.04 8.31
CA LEU A 86 11.53 1.84 9.70
C LEU A 86 11.05 0.42 9.97
N VAL A 87 10.17 -0.12 9.11
CA VAL A 87 9.71 -1.52 9.15
C VAL A 87 10.91 -2.47 9.12
N TYR A 88 11.89 -2.19 8.27
CA TYR A 88 13.11 -2.97 8.18
C TYR A 88 14.00 -2.83 9.42
N SER A 89 14.24 -1.60 9.90
CA SER A 89 15.17 -1.34 11.01
C SER A 89 14.72 -1.91 12.34
N ILE A 90 13.41 -1.99 12.58
CA ILE A 90 12.84 -2.60 13.79
C ILE A 90 12.49 -4.10 13.60
N ASN A 91 12.88 -4.69 12.46
CA ASN A 91 12.55 -6.05 12.07
C ASN A 91 11.04 -6.36 12.19
N PHE A 92 10.21 -5.40 11.77
CA PHE A 92 8.77 -5.51 11.86
C PHE A 92 8.27 -6.57 10.85
N PRO A 93 7.41 -7.53 11.25
CA PRO A 93 6.90 -8.53 10.33
C PRO A 93 6.10 -7.90 9.17
N ILE A 94 6.59 -8.07 7.94
CA ILE A 94 5.84 -7.68 6.73
C ILE A 94 4.74 -8.71 6.48
N THR A 95 3.56 -8.43 7.01
CA THR A 95 2.34 -9.18 6.70
C THR A 95 1.93 -8.97 5.25
N SER A 96 1.07 -9.85 4.71
CA SER A 96 0.54 -9.68 3.35
C SER A 96 -0.09 -8.30 3.14
N SER A 97 -0.82 -7.77 4.13
CA SER A 97 -1.42 -6.43 4.06
C SER A 97 -0.36 -5.31 3.99
N LEU A 98 0.64 -5.33 4.88
CA LEU A 98 1.69 -4.31 4.91
C LEU A 98 2.55 -4.37 3.64
N GLY A 99 2.92 -5.57 3.19
CA GLY A 99 3.66 -5.77 1.95
C GLY A 99 2.88 -5.24 0.75
N MET A 100 1.58 -5.50 0.68
CA MET A 100 0.73 -4.96 -0.39
C MET A 100 0.64 -3.43 -0.37
N SER A 101 0.52 -2.81 0.81
CA SER A 101 0.50 -1.35 0.91
C SER A 101 1.84 -0.71 0.52
N LEU A 102 2.96 -1.35 0.85
CA LEU A 102 4.29 -0.91 0.41
C LEU A 102 4.44 -1.04 -1.12
N ILE A 103 4.00 -2.16 -1.70
CA ILE A 103 3.97 -2.37 -3.15
C ILE A 103 3.12 -1.28 -3.81
N ASP A 104 1.88 -1.07 -3.39
CA ASP A 104 0.99 -0.03 -3.95
C ASP A 104 1.61 1.38 -3.87
N MET A 105 2.29 1.70 -2.76
CA MET A 105 3.00 2.96 -2.58
C MET A 105 4.15 3.12 -3.59
N TYR A 106 5.06 2.15 -3.66
CA TYR A 106 6.18 2.22 -4.61
C TYR A 106 5.72 2.26 -6.06
N LEU A 107 4.74 1.43 -6.40
CA LEU A 107 4.10 1.44 -7.70
C LEU A 107 3.58 2.86 -8.00
N LYS A 108 2.66 3.43 -7.21
CA LYS A 108 2.10 4.76 -7.48
C LYS A 108 3.13 5.91 -7.47
N CYS A 109 4.25 5.76 -6.77
CA CYS A 109 5.38 6.68 -6.82
C CYS A 109 6.32 6.48 -8.03
N GLY A 110 6.07 5.50 -8.89
CA GLY A 110 6.88 5.21 -10.08
C GLY A 110 8.13 4.34 -9.83
N CYS A 111 8.31 3.85 -8.60
CA CYS A 111 9.43 3.01 -8.16
C CYS A 111 9.16 1.53 -8.45
N ILE A 112 9.21 1.19 -9.74
CA ILE A 112 8.84 -0.13 -10.25
C ILE A 112 9.80 -1.22 -9.74
N GLU A 113 11.11 -0.95 -9.69
CA GLU A 113 12.09 -1.97 -9.30
C GLU A 113 11.99 -2.32 -7.81
N GLU A 114 11.80 -1.32 -6.94
CA GLU A 114 11.56 -1.52 -5.51
C GLU A 114 10.29 -2.34 -5.26
N SER A 115 9.22 -2.06 -6.03
CA SER A 115 7.98 -2.81 -5.95
C SER A 115 8.15 -4.29 -6.36
N LYS A 116 8.97 -4.57 -7.39
CA LYS A 116 9.28 -5.93 -7.84
C LYS A 116 10.11 -6.69 -6.81
N LEU A 117 11.15 -6.06 -6.26
CA LEU A 117 11.98 -6.65 -5.20
C LEU A 117 11.13 -7.01 -3.98
N LEU A 118 10.26 -6.09 -3.57
CA LEU A 118 9.38 -6.32 -2.44
C LEU A 118 8.38 -7.44 -2.75
N PHE A 119 7.75 -7.41 -3.94
CA PHE A 119 6.88 -8.48 -4.41
C PHE A 119 7.61 -9.82 -4.32
N ASP A 120 8.76 -9.99 -4.96
CA ASP A 120 9.49 -11.27 -4.95
C ASP A 120 9.86 -11.74 -3.54
N SER A 121 10.22 -10.82 -2.63
CA SER A 121 10.52 -11.13 -1.23
C SER A 121 9.32 -11.64 -0.40
N MET A 122 8.07 -11.37 -0.82
CA MET A 122 6.89 -11.80 -0.06
C MET A 122 6.77 -13.33 -0.01
N ARG A 123 6.77 -13.88 1.20
CA ARG A 123 6.66 -15.33 1.43
C ARG A 123 5.34 -15.92 0.95
N TRP A 124 4.25 -15.16 1.05
CA TRP A 124 2.92 -15.58 0.66
C TRP A 124 2.29 -14.52 -0.25
N LYS A 125 1.78 -14.97 -1.40
CA LYS A 125 1.13 -14.14 -2.42
C LYS A 125 -0.16 -14.82 -2.82
N ASP A 126 -1.27 -14.13 -2.65
CA ASP A 126 -2.57 -14.57 -3.12
C ASP A 126 -2.87 -14.04 -4.53
N VAL A 127 -3.96 -14.49 -5.13
CA VAL A 127 -4.39 -14.06 -6.47
C VAL A 127 -4.48 -12.53 -6.57
N TRP A 128 -4.89 -11.85 -5.50
CA TRP A 128 -4.97 -10.40 -5.45
C TRP A 128 -3.59 -9.74 -5.61
N THR A 129 -2.59 -10.21 -4.88
CA THR A 129 -1.21 -9.69 -4.92
C THR A 129 -0.63 -9.76 -6.34
N TRP A 130 -0.84 -10.87 -7.05
CA TRP A 130 -0.43 -11.04 -8.44
C TRP A 130 -1.17 -10.09 -9.39
N ASN A 131 -2.48 -9.96 -9.23
CA ASN A 131 -3.31 -9.11 -10.08
C ASN A 131 -2.91 -7.64 -9.98
N VAL A 132 -2.59 -7.16 -8.77
CA VAL A 132 -2.13 -5.77 -8.58
C VAL A 132 -0.84 -5.52 -9.37
N MET A 133 0.16 -6.41 -9.28
CA MET A 133 1.40 -6.26 -10.03
C MET A 133 1.18 -6.34 -11.55
N ILE A 134 0.38 -7.30 -12.03
CA ILE A 134 0.06 -7.45 -13.46
C ILE A 134 -0.61 -6.17 -14.00
N CYS A 135 -1.67 -5.70 -13.34
CA CYS A 135 -2.40 -4.50 -13.75
C CYS A 135 -1.51 -3.26 -13.73
N PHE A 136 -0.65 -3.13 -12.71
CA PHE A 136 0.20 -1.96 -12.59
C PHE A 136 1.30 -1.92 -13.67
N LEU A 137 2.00 -3.04 -13.89
CA LEU A 137 3.00 -3.16 -14.95
C LEU A 137 2.36 -2.90 -16.33
N ALA A 138 1.12 -3.37 -16.54
CA ALA A 138 0.37 -3.11 -17.75
C ALA A 138 0.05 -1.61 -17.94
N ALA A 139 -0.36 -0.93 -16.88
CA ALA A 139 -0.62 0.52 -16.90
C ALA A 139 0.64 1.32 -17.28
N HIS A 140 1.84 0.81 -16.96
CA HIS A 140 3.14 1.41 -17.30
C HIS A 140 3.69 0.96 -18.66
N GLY A 141 2.94 0.16 -19.42
CA GLY A 141 3.35 -0.30 -20.75
C GLY A 141 4.45 -1.36 -20.73
N LEU A 142 4.72 -1.98 -19.59
CA LEU A 142 5.75 -3.01 -19.43
C LEU A 142 5.24 -4.40 -19.86
N ALA A 143 4.76 -4.51 -21.10
CA ALA A 143 4.09 -5.72 -21.59
C ALA A 143 4.94 -6.99 -21.43
N LYS A 144 6.25 -6.93 -21.73
CA LYS A 144 7.15 -8.10 -21.55
C LYS A 144 7.21 -8.59 -20.11
N GLU A 145 7.18 -7.69 -19.14
CA GLU A 145 7.20 -8.04 -17.71
C GLU A 145 5.85 -8.60 -17.26
N VAL A 146 4.74 -8.05 -17.80
CA VAL A 146 3.39 -8.58 -17.56
C VAL A 146 3.29 -10.03 -18.01
N LEU A 147 3.83 -10.37 -19.18
CA LEU A 147 3.78 -11.75 -19.70
C LEU A 147 4.56 -12.73 -18.84
N LYS A 148 5.82 -12.39 -18.51
CA LYS A 148 6.63 -13.21 -17.59
C LYS A 148 5.93 -13.42 -16.25
N LEU A 149 5.28 -12.37 -15.74
CA LEU A 149 4.58 -12.44 -14.46
C LEU A 149 3.30 -13.28 -14.55
N PHE A 150 2.59 -13.21 -15.69
CA PHE A 150 1.39 -14.01 -15.96
C PHE A 150 1.72 -15.49 -16.15
N GLU A 151 2.80 -15.82 -16.87
CA GLU A 151 3.30 -17.20 -16.99
C GLU A 151 3.64 -17.77 -15.61
N LYS A 152 4.42 -17.03 -14.81
CA LYS A 152 4.76 -17.42 -13.43
C LYS A 152 3.52 -17.57 -12.53
N PHE A 153 2.46 -16.81 -12.78
CA PHE A 153 1.19 -16.92 -12.06
C PHE A 153 0.46 -18.23 -12.40
N VAL A 154 0.37 -18.57 -13.69
CA VAL A 154 -0.25 -19.82 -14.17
C VAL A 154 0.55 -21.04 -13.75
N ASP A 155 1.88 -21.00 -13.84
CA ASP A 155 2.78 -22.10 -13.43
C ASP A 155 2.66 -22.44 -11.94
N LYS A 156 2.28 -21.45 -11.12
CA LYS A 156 2.00 -21.66 -9.69
C LYS A 156 0.61 -22.26 -9.42
N GLY A 157 -0.16 -22.56 -10.46
CA GLY A 157 -1.49 -23.15 -10.37
C GLY A 157 -2.59 -22.16 -10.01
N PHE A 158 -2.34 -20.85 -10.12
CA PHE A 158 -3.39 -19.87 -9.92
C PHE A 158 -4.29 -19.75 -11.15
N ALA A 159 -5.61 -19.73 -10.94
CA ALA A 159 -6.57 -19.49 -12.01
C ALA A 159 -6.69 -17.98 -12.28
N PRO A 160 -6.48 -17.52 -13.53
CA PRO A 160 -6.67 -16.11 -13.87
C PRO A 160 -8.13 -15.68 -13.65
N ALA A 161 -8.31 -14.53 -13.02
CA ALA A 161 -9.60 -13.89 -12.89
C ALA A 161 -9.82 -12.88 -14.03
N SER A 162 -11.04 -12.36 -14.18
CA SER A 162 -11.36 -11.32 -15.17
C SER A 162 -10.41 -10.13 -15.11
N VAL A 163 -10.05 -9.67 -13.90
CA VAL A 163 -9.09 -8.57 -13.69
C VAL A 163 -7.69 -8.91 -14.18
N THR A 164 -7.24 -10.16 -14.05
CA THR A 164 -5.94 -10.64 -14.55
C THR A 164 -5.87 -10.48 -16.06
N PHE A 165 -6.94 -10.90 -16.75
CA PHE A 165 -7.05 -10.82 -18.19
C PHE A 165 -7.14 -9.38 -18.71
N VAL A 166 -7.90 -8.51 -18.02
CA VAL A 166 -7.95 -7.08 -18.35
C VAL A 166 -6.57 -6.46 -18.25
N GLY A 167 -5.78 -6.78 -17.21
CA GLY A 167 -4.41 -6.32 -17.06
C GLY A 167 -3.53 -6.74 -18.24
N VAL A 168 -3.53 -8.04 -18.58
CA VAL A 168 -2.74 -8.59 -19.69
C VAL A 168 -3.13 -7.98 -21.05
N LEU A 169 -4.44 -7.91 -21.35
CA LEU A 169 -4.94 -7.32 -22.60
C LEU A 169 -4.61 -5.83 -22.73
N SER A 170 -4.69 -5.10 -21.61
CA SER A 170 -4.30 -3.67 -21.58
C SER A 170 -2.81 -3.50 -21.91
N ALA A 171 -1.95 -4.41 -21.43
CA ALA A 171 -0.53 -4.40 -21.75
C ALA A 171 -0.30 -4.62 -23.26
N TYR A 172 -0.99 -5.60 -23.87
CA TYR A 172 -0.90 -5.88 -25.31
C TYR A 172 -1.38 -4.72 -26.18
N SER A 173 -2.52 -4.12 -25.82
CA SER A 173 -3.04 -2.96 -26.54
C SER A 173 -2.07 -1.78 -26.53
N ARG A 174 -1.38 -1.55 -25.41
CA ARG A 174 -0.43 -0.43 -25.25
C ARG A 174 0.92 -0.70 -25.91
N ALA A 175 1.33 -1.96 -25.99
CA ALA A 175 2.58 -2.35 -26.64
C ALA A 175 2.45 -2.54 -28.17
N GLY A 176 1.24 -2.42 -28.73
CA GLY A 176 0.98 -2.70 -30.15
C GLY A 176 1.08 -4.19 -30.51
N LEU A 177 1.06 -5.08 -29.51
CA LEU A 177 1.27 -6.52 -29.64
C LEU A 177 -0.07 -7.30 -29.67
N ILE A 178 -1.15 -6.67 -30.12
CA ILE A 178 -2.52 -7.23 -30.08
C ILE A 178 -2.61 -8.62 -30.73
N ILE A 179 -1.77 -8.90 -31.72
CA ILE A 179 -1.73 -10.19 -32.43
C ILE A 179 -1.18 -11.31 -31.51
N GLU A 180 -0.13 -11.05 -30.74
CA GLU A 180 0.42 -12.02 -29.77
C GLU A 180 -0.56 -12.28 -28.63
N GLY A 181 -1.34 -11.26 -28.24
CA GLY A 181 -2.39 -11.40 -27.23
C GLY A 181 -3.44 -12.45 -27.60
N ARG A 182 -3.75 -12.65 -28.88
CA ARG A 182 -4.75 -13.65 -29.34
C ARG A 182 -4.36 -15.12 -29.09
N HIS A 183 -3.11 -15.41 -28.72
CA HIS A 183 -2.72 -16.78 -28.41
C HIS A 183 -3.12 -17.24 -27.00
N TYR A 184 -3.44 -16.29 -26.11
CA TYR A 184 -3.80 -16.55 -24.72
C TYR A 184 -5.31 -16.53 -24.46
N PHE A 185 -6.13 -16.21 -25.47
CA PHE A 185 -7.58 -16.04 -25.41
C PHE A 185 -8.28 -16.66 -26.62
#